data_AF-A0A449I006-F1
#
_entry.id   AF-A0A449I006-F1
#
_cell.length_a   1.000
_cell.length_b   1.000
_cell.length_c   1.000
_cell.angle_alpha   90.00
_cell.angle_beta   90.00
_cell.angle_gamma   90.00
#
_symmetry.space_group_name_H-M   'P 1'
#
loop_
_entity.id
_entity.type
_entity.pdbx_description
1 polymer ?
#
loop_
_entity_poly.entity_id
_entity_poly.type
_entity_poly.pdbx_seq_one_letter_code
_entity_poly.pdbx_strand_id
1 'polypeptide(L)'
;MKIINLGSHSGAAYPDLRFYPSVFDHILEGVAALLLIAVWLSAFYFHANPQAVGAETSYEWMMAGCSLFTFLLLGASAYLPMRFYGLPFRLTDGNAGMQCMLAVRVVRMLNILLNALLLVCLWAVANFRVMTLAMPVFGVLMAATFIAYYVLAYKYR
;
A
#
# COMPACT_ATOMS: atom_id res chain seq x y z
N MET A 1 -1.50 19.94 8.37
CA MET A 1 -2.34 19.15 7.46
C MET A 1 -1.96 17.69 7.62
N LYS A 2 -2.93 16.79 7.86
CA LYS A 2 -2.68 15.34 8.00
C LYS A 2 -2.77 14.72 6.61
N ILE A 3 -1.78 13.92 6.21
CA ILE A 3 -1.75 13.28 4.88
C ILE A 3 -2.36 11.88 4.97
N ILE A 4 -2.13 11.16 6.07
CA ILE A 4 -2.67 9.82 6.31
C ILE A 4 -3.53 9.86 7.57
N ASN A 5 -4.79 9.45 7.48
CA ASN A 5 -5.72 9.45 8.61
C ASN A 5 -6.11 8.03 9.00
N LEU A 6 -5.45 7.47 10.03
CA LEU A 6 -5.76 6.17 10.62
C LEU A 6 -6.60 6.30 11.91
N GLY A 7 -7.03 7.52 12.29
CA GLY A 7 -7.83 7.75 13.49
C GLY A 7 -7.88 9.20 14.00
N SER A 8 -8.61 9.42 15.09
CA SER A 8 -8.95 10.76 15.60
C SER A 8 -7.78 11.50 16.25
N HIS A 9 -6.76 10.80 16.72
CA HIS A 9 -5.65 11.39 17.47
C HIS A 9 -4.51 11.86 16.55
N SER A 10 -3.80 12.90 16.96
CA SER A 10 -2.75 13.54 16.16
C SER A 10 -1.37 13.17 16.71
N GLY A 11 -0.45 12.75 15.84
CA GLY A 11 0.98 12.60 16.17
C GLY A 11 1.73 13.93 16.31
N ALA A 12 1.04 15.08 16.27
CA ALA A 12 1.64 16.41 16.33
C ALA A 12 2.48 16.68 17.60
N ALA A 13 2.26 15.92 18.68
CA ALA A 13 3.06 15.99 19.90
C ALA A 13 4.50 15.44 19.73
N TYR A 14 4.77 14.67 18.67
CA TYR A 14 6.07 14.05 18.39
C TYR A 14 6.51 14.33 16.94
N PRO A 15 6.86 15.58 16.60
CA PRO A 15 7.14 15.99 15.22
C PRO A 15 8.42 15.38 14.64
N ASP A 16 9.41 15.05 15.48
CA ASP A 16 10.72 14.54 15.06
C ASP A 16 10.85 13.02 15.15
N LEU A 17 9.83 12.32 15.66
CA LEU A 17 9.86 10.87 15.72
C LEU A 17 9.74 10.30 14.30
N ARG A 18 10.87 9.81 13.81
CA ARG A 18 10.98 9.10 12.53
C ARG A 18 11.32 7.66 12.81
N PHE A 19 10.59 6.76 12.18
CA PHE A 19 10.94 5.35 12.22
C PHE A 19 12.10 5.11 11.26
N TYR A 20 13.20 4.54 11.77
CA TYR A 20 14.31 4.10 10.94
C TYR A 20 13.96 2.73 10.35
N PRO A 21 14.02 2.54 9.02
CA PRO A 21 13.61 1.27 8.39
C PRO A 21 14.43 0.10 8.94
N SER A 22 13.75 -0.98 9.33
CA SER A 22 14.41 -2.24 9.63
C SER A 22 14.65 -3.05 8.35
N VAL A 23 15.49 -4.08 8.40
CA VAL A 23 15.76 -4.99 7.26
C VAL A 23 14.46 -5.56 6.68
N PHE A 24 13.50 -5.89 7.55
CA PHE A 24 12.18 -6.36 7.14
C PHE A 24 11.43 -5.34 6.29
N ASP A 25 11.55 -4.06 6.62
CA ASP A 25 10.86 -3.00 5.91
C ASP A 25 11.46 -2.78 4.51
N HIS A 26 12.77 -2.98 4.34
CA HIS A 26 13.42 -3.00 3.03
C HIS A 26 13.01 -4.20 2.17
N ILE A 27 12.76 -5.37 2.78
CA ILE A 27 12.19 -6.51 2.05
C ILE A 27 10.80 -6.16 1.51
N LEU A 28 9.93 -5.56 2.34
CA LEU A 28 8.60 -5.13 1.91
C LEU A 28 8.66 -4.12 0.75
N GLU A 29 9.60 -3.19 0.81
CA GLU A 29 9.83 -2.20 -0.23
C GLU A 29 10.35 -2.84 -1.53
N GLY A 30 11.26 -3.81 -1.41
CA GLY A 30 11.73 -4.63 -2.53
C GLY A 30 10.60 -5.41 -3.19
N VAL A 31 9.69 -6.01 -2.41
CA VAL A 31 8.51 -6.71 -2.93
C VAL A 31 7.59 -5.74 -3.68
N ALA A 32 7.34 -4.53 -3.13
CA ALA A 32 6.55 -3.52 -3.81
C ALA A 32 7.20 -3.06 -5.13
N ALA A 33 8.52 -2.92 -5.16
CA ALA A 33 9.26 -2.55 -6.37
C ALA A 33 9.22 -3.67 -7.44
N LEU A 34 9.33 -4.94 -7.02
CA LEU A 34 9.18 -6.08 -7.92
C LEU A 34 7.77 -6.13 -8.54
N LEU A 35 6.73 -5.86 -7.74
CA LEU A 35 5.36 -5.77 -8.24
C LEU A 35 5.18 -4.61 -9.23
N LEU A 36 5.77 -3.44 -8.95
CA LEU A 36 5.75 -2.31 -9.88
C LEU A 36 6.38 -2.69 -11.23
N ILE A 37 7.55 -3.32 -11.21
CA ILE A 37 8.23 -3.80 -12.43
C ILE A 37 7.33 -4.80 -13.16
N ALA A 38 6.70 -5.74 -12.44
CA ALA A 38 5.80 -6.72 -13.03
C ALA A 38 4.58 -6.06 -13.71
N VAL A 39 3.98 -5.03 -13.12
CA VAL A 39 2.87 -4.27 -13.72
C VAL A 39 3.33 -3.63 -15.03
N TRP A 40 4.48 -2.96 -15.01
CA TRP A 40 5.00 -2.27 -16.19
C TRP A 40 5.40 -3.23 -17.32
N LEU A 41 6.08 -4.34 -16.99
CA LEU A 41 6.38 -5.39 -17.96
C LEU A 41 5.10 -5.99 -18.58
N SER A 42 4.08 -6.20 -17.74
CA SER A 42 2.78 -6.70 -18.22
C SER A 42 2.09 -5.69 -19.14
N ALA A 43 2.14 -4.39 -18.80
CA ALA A 43 1.56 -3.34 -19.64
C ALA A 43 2.27 -3.26 -21.00
N PHE A 44 3.60 -3.30 -21.03
CA PHE A 44 4.34 -3.38 -22.30
C PHE A 44 4.04 -4.65 -23.08
N TYR A 45 3.87 -5.79 -22.40
CA TYR A 45 3.53 -7.05 -23.04
C TYR A 45 2.16 -7.01 -23.74
N PHE A 46 1.14 -6.48 -23.08
CA PHE A 46 -0.20 -6.33 -23.66
C PHE A 46 -0.23 -5.26 -24.76
N HIS A 47 0.54 -4.18 -24.61
CA HIS A 47 0.70 -3.18 -25.65
C HIS A 47 1.33 -3.76 -26.93
N ALA A 48 2.35 -4.61 -26.79
CA ALA A 48 3.02 -5.28 -27.91
C ALA A 48 2.20 -6.45 -28.50
N ASN A 49 1.34 -7.09 -27.69
CA ASN A 49 0.48 -8.20 -28.09
C ASN A 49 -0.99 -7.85 -27.83
N PRO A 50 -1.59 -6.97 -28.66
CA PRO A 50 -2.96 -6.53 -28.46
C PRO A 50 -3.91 -7.72 -28.43
N GLN A 51 -4.58 -7.90 -27.29
CA GLN A 51 -5.57 -8.95 -27.09
C GLN A 51 -6.80 -8.63 -27.94
N ALA A 52 -7.42 -9.64 -28.56
CA ALA A 52 -8.65 -9.47 -29.36
C ALA A 52 -9.86 -8.99 -28.52
N VAL A 53 -9.77 -9.07 -27.19
CA VAL A 53 -10.83 -8.70 -26.26
C VAL A 53 -10.67 -7.24 -25.88
N GLY A 54 -11.33 -6.34 -26.64
CA GLY A 54 -11.91 -5.04 -26.27
C GLY A 54 -11.25 -4.12 -25.23
N ALA A 55 -10.02 -4.37 -24.80
CA ALA A 55 -9.31 -3.54 -23.84
C ALA A 55 -8.80 -2.33 -24.59
N GLU A 56 -9.33 -1.18 -24.24
CA GLU A 56 -8.79 0.07 -24.73
C GLU A 56 -7.32 0.17 -24.31
N THR A 57 -6.47 0.58 -25.24
CA THR A 57 -5.04 0.80 -24.97
C THR A 57 -4.82 1.79 -23.82
N SER A 58 -5.79 2.66 -23.55
CA SER A 58 -5.85 3.57 -22.40
C SER A 58 -5.83 2.84 -21.05
N TYR A 59 -6.43 1.66 -20.95
CA TYR A 59 -6.57 0.90 -19.70
C TYR A 59 -5.21 0.42 -19.17
N GLU A 60 -4.37 -0.16 -20.03
CA GLU A 60 -3.05 -0.68 -19.66
C GLU A 60 -2.14 0.40 -19.07
N TRP A 61 -2.08 1.55 -19.74
CA TRP A 61 -1.32 2.71 -19.31
C TRP A 61 -1.88 3.35 -18.05
N MET A 62 -3.21 3.39 -17.91
CA MET A 62 -3.85 3.88 -16.68
C MET A 62 -3.47 3.01 -15.49
N MET A 63 -3.52 1.69 -15.64
CA MET A 63 -3.16 0.75 -14.57
C MET A 63 -1.68 0.85 -14.17
N ALA A 64 -0.77 0.95 -15.16
CA ALA A 64 0.66 1.16 -14.91
C ALA A 64 0.97 2.54 -14.29
N GLY A 65 0.24 3.58 -14.70
CA GLY A 65 0.32 4.91 -14.12
C GLY A 65 -0.16 4.93 -12.66
N CYS A 66 -1.29 4.27 -12.37
CA CYS A 66 -1.80 4.09 -11.01
C CYS A 66 -0.82 3.30 -10.14
N SER A 67 -0.16 2.27 -10.67
CA SER A 67 0.80 1.48 -9.90
C SER A 67 2.04 2.31 -9.54
N LEU A 68 2.57 3.09 -10.48
CA LEU A 68 3.68 4.01 -10.22
C LEU A 68 3.27 5.07 -9.18
N PHE A 69 2.08 5.65 -9.33
CA PHE A 69 1.57 6.66 -8.41
C PHE A 69 1.40 6.12 -6.99
N THR A 70 0.77 4.94 -6.83
CA THR A 70 0.59 4.30 -5.52
C THR A 70 1.93 3.90 -4.91
N PHE A 71 2.86 3.35 -5.70
CA PHE A 71 4.21 3.02 -5.25
C PHE A 71 4.95 4.23 -4.70
N LEU A 72 4.95 5.35 -5.42
CA LEU A 72 5.62 6.58 -5.00
C LEU A 72 4.92 7.21 -3.79
N LEU A 73 3.59 7.29 -3.79
CA LEU A 73 2.84 7.94 -2.72
C LEU A 73 2.95 7.17 -1.40
N LEU A 74 2.77 5.84 -1.43
CA LEU A 74 2.86 5.00 -0.24
C LEU A 74 4.31 4.71 0.14
N GLY A 75 5.20 4.60 -0.84
CA GLY A 75 6.64 4.47 -0.61
C GLY A 75 7.22 5.71 0.07
N ALA A 76 6.97 6.91 -0.48
CA ALA A 76 7.44 8.16 0.12
C ALA A 76 6.78 8.44 1.48
N SER A 77 5.49 8.09 1.64
CA SER A 77 4.83 8.32 2.92
C SER A 77 5.34 7.41 4.05
N ALA A 78 5.93 6.26 3.74
CA ALA A 78 6.62 5.42 4.71
C ALA A 78 7.88 6.07 5.32
N TYR A 79 8.39 7.16 4.72
CA TYR A 79 9.52 7.95 5.23
C TYR A 79 9.09 9.29 5.85
N LEU A 80 7.79 9.62 5.84
CA LEU A 80 7.29 10.87 6.41
C LEU A 80 7.29 10.83 7.95
N PRO A 81 7.59 11.97 8.61
CA PRO A 81 7.50 12.09 10.06
C PRO A 81 6.06 11.95 10.57
N MET A 82 5.90 11.51 11.82
CA MET A 82 4.62 11.14 12.42
C MET A 82 3.58 12.27 12.47
N ARG A 83 4.01 13.53 12.34
CA ARG A 83 3.13 14.71 12.22
C ARG A 83 2.10 14.62 11.08
N PHE A 84 2.37 13.81 10.06
CA PHE A 84 1.48 13.64 8.92
C PHE A 84 0.47 12.48 9.09
N TYR A 85 0.57 11.72 10.19
CA TYR A 85 -0.30 10.59 10.51
C TYR A 85 -1.35 10.96 11.58
N GLY A 86 -2.61 10.65 11.30
CA GLY A 86 -3.67 10.51 12.29
C GLY A 86 -3.66 9.09 12.83
N LEU A 87 -3.68 8.91 14.14
CA LEU A 87 -3.57 7.61 14.81
C LEU A 87 -4.90 7.25 15.50
N PRO A 88 -5.18 5.94 15.65
CA PRO A 88 -6.40 5.46 16.31
C PRO A 88 -6.40 5.73 17.82
N PHE A 89 -5.24 5.80 18.46
CA PHE A 89 -5.10 5.98 19.91
C PHE A 89 -4.18 7.17 20.24
N ARG A 90 -4.32 7.74 21.45
CA ARG A 90 -3.42 8.78 21.94
C ARG A 90 -1.99 8.22 22.06
N LEU A 91 -1.01 9.01 21.65
CA LEU A 91 0.39 8.69 21.87
C LEU A 91 0.78 9.04 23.31
N THR A 92 1.51 8.13 23.93
CA THR A 92 2.26 8.30 25.18
C THR A 92 3.74 8.03 24.90
N ASP A 93 4.65 8.57 25.71
CA ASP A 93 6.10 8.45 25.50
C ASP A 93 6.58 6.98 25.41
N GLY A 94 5.92 6.06 26.12
CA GLY A 94 6.23 4.63 26.08
C GLY A 94 5.81 3.92 24.79
N ASN A 95 4.77 4.40 24.11
CA ASN A 95 4.10 3.67 23.02
C ASN A 95 4.20 4.35 21.65
N ALA A 96 4.67 5.61 21.61
CA ALA A 96 4.82 6.40 20.40
C ALA A 96 5.68 5.70 19.34
N GLY A 97 6.80 5.08 19.75
CA GLY A 97 7.68 4.34 18.85
C GLY A 97 7.01 3.12 18.22
N MET A 98 6.27 2.34 19.00
CA MET A 98 5.60 1.13 18.53
C MET A 98 4.43 1.47 17.59
N GLN A 99 3.64 2.49 17.92
CA GLN A 99 2.56 2.95 17.04
C GLN A 99 3.08 3.54 15.72
N CYS A 100 4.22 4.25 15.76
CA CYS A 100 4.90 4.73 14.57
C CYS A 100 5.39 3.57 13.68
N MET A 101 6.05 2.58 14.27
CA MET A 101 6.48 1.36 13.56
C MET A 101 5.29 0.65 12.90
N LEU A 102 4.20 0.45 13.64
CA LEU A 102 3.00 -0.22 13.14
C LEU A 102 2.34 0.55 11.99
N ALA A 103 2.22 1.88 12.09
CA ALA A 103 1.64 2.71 11.04
C ALA A 103 2.46 2.64 9.74
N VAL A 104 3.79 2.76 9.83
CA VAL A 104 4.69 2.66 8.66
C VAL A 104 4.59 1.28 8.00
N ARG A 105 4.55 0.21 8.80
CA ARG A 105 4.41 -1.16 8.28
C ARG A 105 3.08 -1.39 7.56
N VAL A 106 1.99 -0.84 8.08
CA VAL A 106 0.68 -0.91 7.41
C VAL A 106 0.71 -0.18 6.08
N VAL A 107 1.32 1.01 6.00
CA VAL A 107 1.48 1.74 4.74
C VAL A 107 2.28 0.92 3.71
N ARG A 108 3.38 0.29 4.14
CA ARG A 108 4.19 -0.60 3.27
C ARG A 108 3.38 -1.82 2.81
N MET A 109 2.61 -2.45 3.69
CA MET A 109 1.73 -3.58 3.34
C MET A 109 0.62 -3.17 2.37
N LEU A 110 0.00 -2.01 2.58
CA LEU A 110 -0.98 -1.45 1.66
C LEU A 110 -0.37 -1.17 0.29
N ASN A 111 0.87 -0.70 0.24
CA ASN A 111 1.58 -0.48 -1.02
C ASN A 111 1.72 -1.77 -1.84
N ILE A 112 2.11 -2.86 -1.17
CA ILE A 112 2.21 -4.19 -1.79
C ILE A 112 0.83 -4.66 -2.26
N LEU A 113 -0.19 -4.61 -1.40
CA LEU A 113 -1.53 -5.09 -1.72
C LEU A 113 -2.17 -4.31 -2.88
N LEU A 114 -1.99 -2.99 -2.94
CA LEU A 114 -2.49 -2.16 -4.02
C LEU A 114 -1.77 -2.44 -5.34
N ASN A 115 -0.44 -2.54 -5.34
CA ASN A 115 0.30 -2.87 -6.56
C ASN A 115 -0.02 -4.30 -7.06
N ALA A 116 -0.19 -5.25 -6.15
CA ALA A 116 -0.62 -6.61 -6.49
C ALA A 116 -2.05 -6.61 -7.07
N LEU A 117 -2.97 -5.86 -6.48
CA LEU A 117 -4.33 -5.72 -7.01
C LEU A 117 -4.31 -5.11 -8.42
N LEU A 118 -3.53 -4.04 -8.63
CA LEU A 118 -3.40 -3.40 -9.95
C LEU A 118 -2.80 -4.34 -11.00
N LEU A 119 -1.81 -5.15 -10.63
CA LEU A 119 -1.27 -6.20 -11.48
C LEU A 119 -2.36 -7.20 -11.88
N VAL A 120 -3.15 -7.66 -10.92
CA VAL A 120 -4.19 -8.65 -11.20
C VAL A 120 -5.32 -8.07 -12.05
N CYS A 121 -5.69 -6.82 -11.84
CA CYS A 121 -6.62 -6.09 -12.71
C CYS A 121 -6.12 -5.99 -14.15
N LEU A 122 -4.81 -5.75 -14.35
CA LEU A 122 -4.23 -5.71 -15.68
C LEU A 122 -4.34 -7.08 -16.38
N TRP A 123 -4.06 -8.16 -15.64
CA TRP A 123 -4.18 -9.53 -16.16
C TRP A 123 -5.63 -10.04 -16.26
N ALA A 124 -6.58 -9.41 -15.57
CA ALA A 124 -7.99 -9.72 -15.71
C ALA A 124 -8.54 -9.45 -17.12
N VAL A 125 -7.88 -8.57 -17.89
CA VAL A 125 -8.18 -8.38 -19.32
C VAL A 125 -8.06 -9.70 -20.10
N ALA A 126 -7.03 -10.49 -19.81
CA ALA A 126 -6.84 -11.79 -20.46
C ALA A 126 -7.79 -12.87 -19.91
N ASN A 127 -8.17 -12.79 -18.63
CA ASN A 127 -9.03 -13.78 -17.98
C ASN A 127 -9.98 -13.15 -16.96
N PHE A 128 -11.23 -12.87 -17.35
CA PHE A 128 -12.22 -12.23 -16.48
C PHE A 128 -12.47 -12.99 -15.16
N ARG A 129 -12.35 -14.33 -15.17
CA ARG A 129 -12.47 -15.18 -13.97
C ARG A 129 -11.46 -14.82 -12.88
N VAL A 130 -10.27 -14.35 -13.28
CA VAL A 130 -9.23 -13.90 -12.34
C VAL A 130 -9.72 -12.66 -11.58
N MET A 131 -10.40 -11.74 -12.25
CA MET A 131 -10.97 -10.54 -11.61
C MET A 131 -11.99 -10.89 -10.53
N THR A 132 -12.90 -11.81 -10.85
CA THR A 132 -14.01 -12.18 -9.97
C THR A 132 -13.52 -12.75 -8.64
N LEU A 133 -12.41 -13.50 -8.66
CA LEU A 133 -11.84 -14.11 -7.45
C LEU A 133 -10.82 -13.19 -6.76
N ALA A 134 -10.02 -12.44 -7.52
CA ALA A 134 -8.96 -11.63 -6.93
C ALA A 134 -9.48 -10.41 -6.16
N MET A 135 -10.49 -9.72 -6.69
CA MET A 135 -11.09 -8.55 -6.04
C MET A 135 -11.53 -8.80 -4.59
N PRO A 136 -12.38 -9.82 -4.30
CA PRO A 136 -12.78 -10.10 -2.92
C PRO A 136 -11.61 -10.56 -2.06
N VAL A 137 -10.66 -11.31 -2.61
CA VAL A 137 -9.48 -11.78 -1.86
C VAL A 137 -8.61 -10.61 -1.42
N PHE A 138 -8.24 -9.69 -2.32
CA PHE A 138 -7.47 -8.50 -1.95
C PHE A 138 -8.25 -7.54 -1.05
N GLY A 139 -9.57 -7.43 -1.24
CA GLY A 139 -10.44 -6.67 -0.34
C GLY A 139 -10.40 -7.21 1.09
N VAL A 140 -10.54 -8.53 1.26
CA VAL A 140 -10.44 -9.20 2.57
C VAL A 140 -9.05 -9.06 3.16
N LEU A 141 -7.99 -9.22 2.36
CA LEU A 141 -6.60 -9.04 2.84
C LEU A 141 -6.35 -7.62 3.32
N MET A 142 -6.79 -6.59 2.58
CA MET A 142 -6.69 -5.20 3.02
C MET A 142 -7.47 -4.98 4.33
N ALA A 143 -8.71 -5.45 4.42
CA ALA A 143 -9.49 -5.35 5.66
C ALA A 143 -8.78 -6.06 6.83
N ALA A 144 -8.23 -7.25 6.61
CA ALA A 144 -7.47 -8.00 7.61
C ALA A 144 -6.21 -7.25 8.05
N THR A 145 -5.48 -6.59 7.15
CA THR A 145 -4.33 -5.76 7.53
C THR A 145 -4.71 -4.60 8.44
N PHE A 146 -5.86 -3.94 8.17
CA PHE A 146 -6.37 -2.91 9.07
C PHE A 146 -6.81 -3.49 10.41
N ILE A 147 -7.56 -4.59 10.43
CA ILE A 147 -7.99 -5.24 11.68
C ILE A 147 -6.77 -5.62 12.53
N ALA A 148 -5.76 -6.26 11.93
CA ALA A 148 -4.53 -6.62 12.62
C ALA A 148 -3.83 -5.39 13.20
N TYR A 149 -3.76 -4.30 12.43
CA TYR A 149 -3.22 -3.03 12.91
C TYR A 149 -3.99 -2.47 14.11
N TYR A 150 -5.32 -2.43 14.08
CA TYR A 150 -6.13 -1.94 15.19
C TYR A 150 -5.98 -2.82 16.44
N VAL A 151 -5.94 -4.14 16.28
CA VAL A 151 -5.74 -5.09 17.39
C VAL A 151 -4.34 -4.91 18.02
N LEU A 152 -3.30 -4.80 17.20
CA LEU A 152 -1.94 -4.53 17.67
C LEU A 152 -1.85 -3.16 18.36
N ALA A 153 -2.40 -2.11 17.75
CA ALA A 153 -2.41 -0.78 18.32
C ALA A 153 -3.18 -0.71 19.66
N TYR A 154 -4.25 -1.50 19.82
CA TYR A 154 -4.97 -1.64 21.09
C TYR A 154 -4.13 -2.35 22.16
N LYS A 155 -3.41 -3.41 21.78
CA LYS A 155 -2.52 -4.15 22.70
C LYS A 155 -1.36 -3.31 23.21
N TYR A 156 -0.84 -2.41 22.38
CA TYR A 156 0.28 -1.50 22.71
C TYR A 156 -0.21 -0.09 23.09
N ARG A 157 -1.42 0.02 23.66
CA ARG A 157 -1.96 1.28 24.19
C ARG A 157 -1.23 1.76 25.43
#